data_AF-A0A932FUR7-F1
#
_entry.id   AF-A0A932FUR7-F1
#
_cell.length_a   1.000
_cell.length_b   1.000
_cell.length_c   1.000
_cell.angle_alpha   90.00
_cell.angle_beta   90.00
_cell.angle_gamma   90.00
#
_symmetry.space_group_name_H-M   'P 1'
#
loop_
_entity.id
_entity.type
_entity.pdbx_description
1 polymer ?
#
loop_
_entity_poly.entity_id
_entity_poly.type
_entity_poly.pdbx_seq_one_letter_code
_entity_poly.pdbx_strand_id
1 'polypeptide(L)'
;VSRRMETHMRKGFGVEGKYGSHLWLDIRHLGHKHIYTNLREIAKICMDFNGVDPAKDLIPVRPTQHYSMGGVRTNIDGAAYGLKGLYAAGEASCWDLHGFNRLGGNSLAETTVMGMVVGKKVSEYVAGVTFEYQERLVRDHVKVQEERIQSLIAGRQGKENVYKIKKLMEQAMLDKVFIIRNEKDLQQAVSTLQELYQRSLKLGLSSNGVGANPELGAALRLPGMLRLALCISYGALQRQESRGSHFREDYPKRDDENWLKRTLAYWPQGEGADLPTLQYEPVKITELPPGDRGYGESAVKAALAADGKAAQPASAPVAAATAKKS
;
A
#
# COMPACT_ATOMS: atom_id res chain seq x y z
N VAL A 1 -0.82 10.16 12.21
CA VAL A 1 0.60 10.24 12.66
C VAL A 1 1.56 10.32 11.47
N SER A 2 1.65 9.31 10.60
CA SER A 2 2.67 9.23 9.53
C SER A 2 2.74 10.47 8.63
N ARG A 3 1.60 11.02 8.17
CA ARG A 3 1.57 12.28 7.39
C ARG A 3 2.20 13.47 8.14
N ARG A 4 1.97 13.58 9.44
CA ARG A 4 2.53 14.66 10.27
C ARG A 4 4.03 14.48 10.49
N MET A 5 4.48 13.25 10.74
CA MET A 5 5.92 12.93 10.83
C MET A 5 6.65 13.32 9.54
N GLU A 6 6.13 12.87 8.38
CA GLU A 6 6.69 13.20 7.07
C GLU A 6 6.72 14.71 6.82
N THR A 7 5.61 15.40 7.10
CA THR A 7 5.54 16.86 6.97
C THR A 7 6.56 17.58 7.86
N HIS A 8 6.78 17.08 9.09
CA HIS A 8 7.73 17.68 10.02
C HIS A 8 9.18 17.47 9.56
N MET A 9 9.51 16.26 9.09
CA MET A 9 10.83 15.97 8.51
C MET A 9 11.10 16.83 7.27
N ARG A 10 10.12 16.98 6.36
CA ARG A 10 10.24 17.85 5.16
C ARG A 10 10.42 19.34 5.49
N LYS A 11 10.00 19.79 6.67
CA LYS A 11 10.25 21.15 7.17
C LYS A 11 11.66 21.35 7.73
N GLY A 12 12.53 20.33 7.67
CA GLY A 12 13.90 20.40 8.18
C GLY A 12 14.05 20.06 9.65
N PHE A 13 13.00 19.53 10.30
CA PHE A 13 13.05 19.11 11.71
C PHE A 13 13.29 17.61 11.90
N GLY A 14 13.66 16.91 10.82
CA GLY A 14 14.11 15.53 10.92
C GLY A 14 15.54 15.45 11.47
N VAL A 15 15.84 14.34 12.14
CA VAL A 15 17.18 14.04 12.62
C VAL A 15 17.93 13.35 11.50
N GLU A 16 18.97 14.01 11.00
CA GLU A 16 19.82 13.45 9.94
C GLU A 16 20.59 12.23 10.44
N GLY A 17 20.58 11.17 9.63
CA GLY A 17 21.24 9.92 9.92
C GLY A 17 21.81 9.29 8.66
N LYS A 18 22.70 8.31 8.84
CA LYS A 18 23.39 7.60 7.74
C LYS A 18 22.42 7.00 6.70
N TYR A 19 21.21 6.65 7.12
CA TYR A 19 20.18 5.99 6.30
C TYR A 19 19.01 6.92 5.93
N GLY A 20 19.21 8.23 6.06
CA GLY A 20 18.22 9.26 5.85
C GLY A 20 17.61 9.79 7.15
N SER A 21 16.79 10.82 7.00
CA SER A 21 16.15 11.54 8.10
C SER A 21 15.14 10.65 8.85
N HIS A 22 15.03 10.86 10.17
CA HIS A 22 14.11 10.15 11.06
C HIS A 22 13.62 11.05 12.19
N LEU A 23 12.77 10.52 13.08
CA LEU A 23 12.32 11.18 14.30
C LEU A 23 12.56 10.26 15.51
N TRP A 24 12.40 10.80 16.71
CA TRP A 24 12.51 10.04 17.95
C TRP A 24 11.15 9.55 18.45
N LEU A 25 11.13 8.31 18.94
CA LEU A 25 10.08 7.78 19.80
C LEU A 25 10.62 7.74 21.24
N ASP A 26 9.94 8.43 22.15
CA ASP A 26 10.28 8.43 23.58
C ASP A 26 9.24 7.64 24.37
N ILE A 27 9.64 6.48 24.89
CA ILE A 27 8.82 5.67 25.79
C ILE A 27 9.36 5.62 27.22
N ARG A 28 10.44 6.36 27.52
CA ARG A 28 11.14 6.30 28.82
C ARG A 28 10.25 6.71 29.98
N HIS A 29 9.32 7.63 29.72
CA HIS A 29 8.31 8.11 30.66
C HIS A 29 7.39 6.99 31.21
N LEU A 30 7.27 5.84 30.53
CA LEU A 30 6.52 4.69 31.02
C LEU A 30 7.23 3.95 32.17
N GLY A 31 8.54 4.18 32.33
CA GLY A 31 9.36 3.60 33.38
C GLY A 31 9.85 2.18 33.06
N HIS A 32 11.04 1.86 33.58
CA HIS A 32 11.73 0.60 33.33
C HIS A 32 10.86 -0.63 33.61
N LYS A 33 10.13 -0.64 34.74
CA LYS A 33 9.26 -1.77 35.10
C LYS A 33 8.19 -2.02 34.03
N HIS A 34 7.52 -0.99 33.53
CA HIS A 34 6.48 -1.15 32.51
C HIS A 34 7.08 -1.64 31.19
N ILE A 35 8.21 -1.06 30.78
CA ILE A 35 8.88 -1.41 29.52
C ILE A 35 9.31 -2.89 29.51
N TYR A 36 9.96 -3.36 30.57
CA TYR A 36 10.48 -4.73 30.63
C TYR A 36 9.44 -5.81 31.04
N THR A 37 8.20 -5.39 31.31
CA THR A 37 7.07 -6.30 31.56
C THR A 37 6.08 -6.32 30.39
N ASN A 38 5.52 -5.17 30.01
CA ASN A 38 4.46 -5.07 29.00
C ASN A 38 4.98 -4.85 27.58
N LEU A 39 6.17 -4.26 27.43
CA LEU A 39 6.79 -3.93 26.14
C LEU A 39 8.11 -4.69 25.94
N ARG A 40 8.25 -5.85 26.59
CA ARG A 40 9.51 -6.62 26.64
C ARG A 40 10.05 -6.97 25.26
N GLU A 41 9.17 -7.34 24.34
CA GLU A 41 9.51 -7.62 22.95
C GLU A 41 10.12 -6.40 22.26
N ILE A 42 9.51 -5.22 22.44
CA ILE A 42 10.03 -3.96 21.89
C ILE A 42 11.39 -3.63 22.51
N ALA A 43 11.55 -3.81 23.82
CA ALA A 43 12.82 -3.61 24.50
C ALA A 43 13.93 -4.49 23.92
N LYS A 44 13.62 -5.78 23.70
CA LYS A 44 14.54 -6.72 23.07
C LYS A 44 14.91 -6.30 21.64
N ILE A 45 13.92 -5.90 20.83
CA ILE A 45 14.17 -5.42 19.46
C ILE A 45 15.10 -4.20 19.45
N CYS A 46 14.84 -3.21 20.31
CA CYS A 46 15.69 -2.02 20.38
C CYS A 46 17.13 -2.35 20.78
N MET A 47 17.33 -3.25 21.75
CA MET A 47 18.67 -3.63 22.20
C MET A 47 19.39 -4.49 21.16
N ASP A 48 18.74 -5.53 20.63
CA ASP A 48 19.39 -6.52 19.76
C ASP A 48 19.75 -5.94 18.37
N PHE A 49 18.91 -5.06 17.81
CA PHE A 49 19.10 -4.55 16.45
C PHE A 49 19.70 -3.14 16.40
N ASN A 50 19.44 -2.30 17.40
CA ASN A 50 19.86 -0.91 17.41
C ASN A 50 20.88 -0.59 18.51
N GLY A 51 21.09 -1.49 19.48
CA GLY A 51 21.93 -1.21 20.65
C GLY A 51 21.36 -0.12 21.56
N VAL A 52 20.03 0.10 21.52
CA VAL A 52 19.32 1.17 22.23
C VAL A 52 18.56 0.56 23.40
N ASP A 53 18.76 1.06 24.63
CA ASP A 53 17.92 0.71 25.78
C ASP A 53 16.72 1.68 25.82
N PRO A 54 15.50 1.25 25.47
CA PRO A 54 14.39 2.18 25.34
C PRO A 54 13.84 2.68 26.69
N ALA A 55 14.35 2.17 27.82
CA ALA A 55 14.08 2.75 29.13
C ALA A 55 15.00 3.93 29.47
N LYS A 56 16.08 4.14 28.70
CA LYS A 56 17.09 5.19 28.94
C LYS A 56 17.27 6.13 27.74
N ASP A 57 17.17 5.59 26.54
CA ASP A 57 17.51 6.24 25.29
C ASP A 57 16.27 6.52 24.42
N LEU A 58 16.42 7.39 23.44
CA LEU A 58 15.41 7.65 22.42
C LEU A 58 15.51 6.63 21.28
N ILE A 59 14.36 6.17 20.78
CA ILE A 59 14.31 5.16 19.72
C ILE A 59 14.18 5.86 18.36
N PRO A 60 15.09 5.61 17.39
CA PRO A 60 14.96 6.21 16.07
C PRO A 60 13.81 5.54 15.30
N VAL A 61 12.84 6.34 14.83
CA VAL A 61 11.68 5.86 14.09
C VAL A 61 11.40 6.72 12.86
N ARG A 62 10.87 6.08 11.82
CA ARG A 62 10.30 6.76 10.65
C ARG A 62 9.14 5.93 10.12
N PRO A 63 8.17 6.54 9.43
CA PRO A 63 7.18 5.78 8.70
C PRO A 63 7.85 4.90 7.63
N THR A 64 7.32 3.68 7.47
CA THR A 64 7.73 2.71 6.46
C THR A 64 6.48 2.13 5.76
N GLN A 65 6.66 1.51 4.59
CA GLN A 65 5.59 0.69 4.01
C GLN A 65 5.32 -0.49 4.94
N HIS A 66 4.05 -0.83 5.14
CA HIS A 66 3.64 -1.83 6.13
C HIS A 66 2.62 -2.85 5.60
N TYR A 67 1.54 -2.38 4.98
CA TYR A 67 0.45 -3.24 4.49
C TYR A 67 0.07 -2.85 3.06
N SER A 68 -0.32 -3.84 2.25
CA SER A 68 -0.78 -3.69 0.87
C SER A 68 -2.28 -3.91 0.76
N MET A 69 -3.08 -2.84 0.73
CA MET A 69 -4.54 -2.96 0.54
C MET A 69 -4.93 -3.38 -0.88
N GLY A 70 -4.10 -3.05 -1.87
CA GLY A 70 -4.28 -3.51 -3.25
C GLY A 70 -3.78 -4.95 -3.41
N GLY A 71 -4.26 -5.63 -4.45
CA GLY A 71 -3.94 -7.03 -4.72
C GLY A 71 -4.74 -7.55 -5.91
N VAL A 72 -4.77 -8.87 -6.08
CA VAL A 72 -5.60 -9.51 -7.11
C VAL A 72 -7.07 -9.23 -6.82
N ARG A 73 -7.77 -8.51 -7.72
CA ARG A 73 -9.19 -8.20 -7.55
C ARG A 73 -10.01 -9.49 -7.55
N THR A 74 -10.85 -9.66 -6.53
CA THR A 74 -11.75 -10.80 -6.41
C THR A 74 -13.20 -10.37 -6.25
N ASN A 75 -14.12 -11.30 -6.54
CA ASN A 75 -15.53 -11.16 -6.16
C ASN A 75 -15.73 -11.52 -4.67
N ILE A 76 -16.97 -11.47 -4.19
CA ILE A 76 -17.30 -11.78 -2.79
C ILE A 76 -16.90 -13.21 -2.37
N ASP A 77 -16.84 -14.14 -3.31
CA ASP A 77 -16.45 -15.54 -3.10
C ASP A 77 -14.92 -15.77 -3.13
N GLY A 78 -14.13 -14.72 -3.41
CA GLY A 78 -12.68 -14.80 -3.53
C GLY A 78 -12.16 -15.25 -4.90
N ALA A 79 -13.05 -15.44 -5.89
CA ALA A 79 -12.66 -15.77 -7.26
C ALA A 79 -12.08 -14.54 -7.95
N ALA A 80 -10.93 -14.69 -8.61
CA ALA A 80 -10.23 -13.62 -9.28
C ALA A 80 -10.98 -13.13 -10.53
N TYR A 81 -10.96 -11.82 -10.74
CA TYR A 81 -11.52 -11.24 -11.96
C TYR A 81 -10.69 -11.63 -13.19
N GLY A 82 -11.38 -11.90 -14.30
CA GLY A 82 -10.74 -12.14 -15.61
C GLY A 82 -10.07 -13.50 -15.78
N LEU A 83 -10.05 -14.38 -14.75
CA LEU A 83 -9.52 -15.74 -14.88
C LEU A 83 -10.32 -16.74 -14.04
N LYS A 84 -11.19 -17.51 -14.71
CA LYS A 84 -12.00 -18.55 -14.06
C LYS A 84 -11.10 -19.62 -13.44
N GLY A 85 -11.42 -20.02 -12.20
CA GLY A 85 -10.68 -21.03 -11.45
C GLY A 85 -9.46 -20.50 -10.67
N LEU A 86 -9.07 -19.23 -10.87
CA LEU A 86 -8.11 -18.56 -10.00
C LEU A 86 -8.82 -17.93 -8.80
N TYR A 87 -8.26 -18.09 -7.61
CA TYR A 87 -8.74 -17.48 -6.37
C TYR A 87 -7.60 -16.73 -5.69
N ALA A 88 -7.93 -15.73 -4.88
CA ALA A 88 -6.96 -15.02 -4.04
C ALA A 88 -7.57 -14.70 -2.67
N ALA A 89 -6.75 -14.77 -1.63
CA ALA A 89 -7.15 -14.47 -0.25
C ALA A 89 -6.02 -13.80 0.54
N GLY A 90 -6.39 -13.13 1.64
CA GLY A 90 -5.47 -12.38 2.49
C GLY A 90 -4.86 -11.17 1.77
N GLU A 91 -3.67 -10.74 2.23
CA GLU A 91 -3.00 -9.52 1.73
C GLU A 91 -2.65 -9.57 0.23
N ALA A 92 -2.56 -10.76 -0.38
CA ALA A 92 -2.35 -10.88 -1.83
C ALA A 92 -3.58 -10.48 -2.66
N SER A 93 -4.75 -10.36 -2.03
CA SER A 93 -6.03 -10.11 -2.67
C SER A 93 -6.52 -8.68 -2.46
N CYS A 94 -7.34 -8.22 -3.40
CA CYS A 94 -8.21 -7.08 -3.22
C CYS A 94 -9.66 -7.60 -3.18
N TRP A 95 -10.00 -8.32 -2.11
CA TRP A 95 -11.40 -8.56 -1.71
C TRP A 95 -12.10 -7.25 -1.36
N ASP A 96 -11.28 -6.29 -0.93
CA ASP A 96 -11.55 -4.88 -0.68
C ASP A 96 -12.41 -4.57 0.54
N LEU A 97 -12.20 -5.36 1.61
CA LEU A 97 -12.64 -5.04 2.97
C LEU A 97 -11.95 -3.77 3.51
N HIS A 98 -10.72 -3.49 3.07
CA HIS A 98 -9.89 -2.42 3.64
C HIS A 98 -10.05 -1.07 2.96
N GLY A 99 -10.60 -1.03 1.74
CA GLY A 99 -10.60 0.15 0.90
C GLY A 99 -9.20 0.78 0.83
N PHE A 100 -9.14 2.09 1.10
CA PHE A 100 -7.88 2.84 1.04
C PHE A 100 -7.13 2.91 2.38
N ASN A 101 -7.62 2.29 3.46
CA ASN A 101 -6.94 2.31 4.76
C ASN A 101 -7.38 1.16 5.65
N ARG A 102 -6.56 0.10 5.73
CA ARG A 102 -6.78 -1.03 6.63
C ARG A 102 -6.77 -0.60 8.09
N LEU A 103 -7.73 -1.10 8.87
CA LEU A 103 -7.82 -0.85 10.32
C LEU A 103 -6.83 -1.72 11.10
N GLY A 104 -6.22 -1.15 12.15
CA GLY A 104 -5.25 -1.82 13.03
C GLY A 104 -5.78 -3.12 13.63
N GLY A 105 -5.15 -4.26 13.31
CA GLY A 105 -5.56 -5.60 13.78
C GLY A 105 -6.32 -6.43 12.74
N ASN A 106 -6.90 -5.82 11.70
CA ASN A 106 -7.82 -6.51 10.79
C ASN A 106 -7.18 -7.44 9.75
N SER A 107 -5.88 -7.34 9.46
CA SER A 107 -5.26 -8.15 8.39
C SER A 107 -5.07 -9.61 8.77
N LEU A 108 -4.74 -9.90 10.03
CA LEU A 108 -4.67 -11.27 10.52
C LEU A 108 -6.08 -11.89 10.57
N ALA A 109 -7.04 -11.12 11.09
CA ALA A 109 -8.45 -11.52 11.10
C ALA A 109 -8.97 -11.78 9.67
N GLU A 110 -8.70 -10.89 8.72
CA GLU A 110 -9.03 -11.08 7.31
C GLU A 110 -8.41 -12.37 6.78
N THR A 111 -7.13 -12.61 7.02
CA THR A 111 -6.44 -13.81 6.49
C THR A 111 -7.12 -15.09 6.98
N THR A 112 -7.45 -15.17 8.27
CA THR A 112 -8.14 -16.33 8.83
C THR A 112 -9.58 -16.45 8.30
N VAL A 113 -10.34 -15.36 8.30
CA VAL A 113 -11.75 -15.35 7.84
C VAL A 113 -11.84 -15.67 6.36
N MET A 114 -11.04 -15.02 5.51
CA MET A 114 -10.98 -15.32 4.09
C MET A 114 -10.50 -16.73 3.83
N GLY A 115 -9.52 -17.24 4.59
CA GLY A 115 -9.09 -18.63 4.47
C GLY A 115 -10.24 -19.62 4.64
N MET A 116 -11.16 -19.35 5.57
CA MET A 116 -12.37 -20.16 5.77
C MET A 116 -13.41 -19.93 4.67
N VAL A 117 -13.76 -18.67 4.38
CA VAL A 117 -14.83 -18.31 3.43
C VAL A 117 -14.44 -18.66 2.00
N VAL A 118 -13.28 -18.18 1.55
CA VAL A 118 -12.75 -18.46 0.21
C VAL A 118 -12.36 -19.93 0.09
N GLY A 119 -11.79 -20.53 1.14
CA GLY A 119 -11.47 -21.96 1.15
C GLY A 119 -12.71 -22.84 0.93
N LYS A 120 -13.84 -22.51 1.55
CA LYS A 120 -15.12 -23.18 1.29
C LYS A 120 -15.53 -23.03 -0.18
N LYS A 121 -15.42 -21.83 -0.75
CA LYS A 121 -15.77 -21.56 -2.16
C LYS A 121 -14.88 -22.29 -3.15
N VAL A 122 -13.58 -22.37 -2.86
CA VAL A 122 -12.63 -23.19 -3.63
C VAL A 122 -13.04 -24.66 -3.55
N SER A 123 -13.37 -25.17 -2.38
CA SER A 123 -13.81 -26.57 -2.21
C SER A 123 -15.10 -26.86 -2.99
N GLU A 124 -16.10 -25.98 -2.94
CA GLU A 124 -17.35 -26.09 -3.71
C GLU A 124 -17.06 -26.08 -5.22
N TYR A 125 -16.19 -25.17 -5.68
CA TYR A 125 -15.80 -25.07 -7.08
C TYR A 125 -15.10 -26.34 -7.56
N VAL A 126 -14.09 -26.83 -6.84
CA VAL A 126 -13.32 -28.01 -7.22
C VAL A 126 -14.19 -29.27 -7.23
N ALA A 127 -15.15 -29.41 -6.31
CA ALA A 127 -16.08 -30.54 -6.31
C ALA A 127 -17.06 -30.53 -7.50
N GLY A 128 -17.39 -29.34 -8.03
CA GLY A 128 -18.36 -29.17 -9.10
C GLY A 128 -17.77 -29.13 -10.52
N VAL A 129 -16.44 -29.13 -10.66
CA VAL A 129 -15.79 -29.04 -11.99
C VAL A 129 -15.07 -30.33 -12.34
N THR A 130 -15.21 -30.76 -13.59
CA THR A 130 -14.29 -31.72 -14.19
C THR A 130 -13.07 -30.95 -14.70
N PHE A 131 -11.89 -31.33 -14.24
CA PHE A 131 -10.65 -30.69 -14.68
C PHE A 131 -10.23 -31.23 -16.05
N GLU A 132 -10.50 -30.46 -17.09
CA GLU A 132 -10.00 -30.70 -18.44
C GLU A 132 -8.91 -29.69 -18.77
N TYR A 133 -7.76 -30.16 -19.24
CA TYR A 133 -6.66 -29.31 -19.67
C TYR A 133 -6.01 -29.87 -20.92
N GLN A 134 -5.46 -28.97 -21.73
CA GLN A 134 -4.67 -29.34 -22.90
C GLN A 134 -3.23 -29.55 -22.46
N GLU A 135 -2.73 -30.79 -22.52
CA GLU A 135 -1.35 -31.11 -22.15
C GLU A 135 -0.35 -30.27 -22.95
N ARG A 136 -0.62 -30.05 -24.24
CA ARG A 136 0.18 -29.19 -25.11
C ARG A 136 0.34 -27.78 -24.54
N LEU A 137 -0.74 -27.18 -24.05
CA LEU A 137 -0.70 -25.85 -23.45
C LEU A 137 0.25 -25.82 -22.24
N VAL A 138 0.20 -26.84 -21.38
CA VAL A 138 1.10 -26.96 -20.22
C VAL A 138 2.55 -27.08 -20.67
N ARG A 139 2.84 -27.98 -21.62
CA ARG A 139 4.20 -28.20 -22.15
C ARG A 139 4.76 -26.94 -22.83
N ASP A 140 3.95 -26.25 -23.61
CA ASP A 140 4.33 -25.01 -24.29
C ASP A 140 4.71 -23.93 -23.26
N HIS A 141 3.95 -23.79 -22.17
CA HIS A 141 4.29 -22.84 -21.10
C HIS A 141 5.53 -23.23 -20.27
N VAL A 142 5.76 -24.53 -20.04
CA VAL A 142 7.00 -25.02 -19.41
C VAL A 142 8.20 -24.63 -20.26
N LYS A 143 8.15 -24.89 -21.58
CA LYS A 143 9.22 -24.56 -22.51
C LYS A 143 9.55 -23.06 -22.51
N VAL A 144 8.53 -22.20 -22.48
CA VAL A 144 8.73 -20.74 -22.36
C VAL A 144 9.51 -20.37 -21.08
N GLN A 145 9.21 -21.00 -19.94
CA GLN A 145 9.95 -20.72 -18.70
C GLN A 145 11.38 -21.28 -18.74
N GLU A 146 11.59 -22.47 -19.31
CA GLU A 146 12.92 -23.05 -19.50
C GLU A 146 13.79 -22.14 -20.39
N GLU A 147 13.26 -21.70 -21.54
CA GLU A 147 13.93 -20.77 -22.43
C GLU A 147 14.25 -19.44 -21.74
N ARG A 148 13.33 -18.92 -20.92
CA ARG A 148 13.55 -17.71 -20.12
C ARG A 148 14.71 -17.88 -19.14
N ILE A 149 14.77 -19.01 -18.43
CA ILE A 149 15.87 -19.32 -17.50
C ILE A 149 17.19 -19.44 -18.26
N GLN A 150 17.23 -20.22 -19.34
CA GLN A 150 18.43 -20.39 -20.16
C GLN A 150 18.92 -19.07 -20.78
N SER A 151 17.98 -18.20 -21.17
CA SER A 151 18.30 -16.87 -21.68
C SER A 151 18.96 -15.98 -20.62
N LEU A 152 18.49 -16.03 -19.37
CA LEU A 152 19.09 -15.30 -18.25
C LEU A 152 20.49 -15.83 -17.91
N ILE A 153 20.66 -17.16 -17.85
CA ILE A 153 21.95 -17.82 -17.57
C ILE A 153 22.98 -17.44 -18.63
N ALA A 154 22.60 -17.53 -19.91
CA ALA A 154 23.49 -17.20 -21.01
C ALA A 154 23.62 -15.68 -21.26
N GLY A 155 22.83 -14.84 -20.56
CA GLY A 155 22.82 -13.38 -20.75
C GLY A 155 22.45 -12.96 -22.18
N ARG A 156 21.57 -13.71 -22.86
CA ARG A 156 21.29 -13.52 -24.30
C ARG A 156 20.68 -12.16 -24.63
N GLN A 157 19.95 -11.57 -23.68
CA GLN A 157 19.28 -10.27 -23.84
C GLN A 157 20.12 -9.09 -23.33
N GLY A 158 21.20 -9.37 -22.59
CA GLY A 158 22.03 -8.36 -21.95
C GLY A 158 22.65 -8.85 -20.65
N LYS A 159 23.37 -7.94 -19.98
CA LYS A 159 24.09 -8.19 -18.72
C LYS A 159 23.76 -7.16 -17.64
N GLU A 160 22.56 -6.59 -17.69
CA GLU A 160 22.11 -5.69 -16.62
C GLU A 160 22.08 -6.43 -15.28
N ASN A 161 22.46 -5.73 -14.22
CA ASN A 161 22.57 -6.34 -12.89
C ASN A 161 21.25 -6.20 -12.12
N VAL A 162 20.68 -7.35 -11.74
CA VAL A 162 19.39 -7.44 -11.05
C VAL A 162 19.35 -6.61 -9.75
N TYR A 163 20.41 -6.64 -8.95
CA TYR A 163 20.43 -5.94 -7.65
C TYR A 163 20.54 -4.42 -7.82
N LYS A 164 21.27 -3.94 -8.84
CA LYS A 164 21.35 -2.51 -9.16
C LYS A 164 19.97 -1.98 -9.58
N ILE A 165 19.30 -2.66 -10.51
CA ILE A 165 17.96 -2.24 -10.95
C ILE A 165 16.95 -2.32 -9.81
N LYS A 166 16.98 -3.38 -8.98
CA LYS A 166 16.12 -3.51 -7.80
C LYS A 166 16.30 -2.32 -6.84
N LYS A 167 17.54 -1.94 -6.53
CA LYS A 167 17.83 -0.79 -5.67
C LYS A 167 17.30 0.52 -6.24
N LEU A 168 17.45 0.74 -7.55
CA LEU A 168 16.92 1.93 -8.22
C LEU A 168 15.39 1.97 -8.20
N MET A 169 14.72 0.83 -8.38
CA MET A 169 13.26 0.71 -8.25
C MET A 169 12.80 1.06 -6.84
N GLU A 170 13.45 0.51 -5.81
CA GLU A 170 13.13 0.79 -4.40
C GLU A 170 13.30 2.28 -4.08
N GLN A 171 14.39 2.90 -4.54
CA GLN A 171 14.65 4.32 -4.36
C GLN A 171 13.57 5.18 -5.04
N ALA A 172 13.22 4.88 -6.30
CA ALA A 172 12.18 5.61 -7.02
C ALA A 172 10.81 5.54 -6.31
N MET A 173 10.45 4.38 -5.76
CA MET A 173 9.20 4.20 -5.01
C MET A 173 9.22 4.95 -3.68
N LEU A 174 10.33 4.86 -2.93
CA LEU A 174 10.49 5.53 -1.64
C LEU A 174 10.48 7.05 -1.75
N ASP A 175 11.14 7.60 -2.77
CA ASP A 175 11.27 9.05 -2.89
C ASP A 175 9.98 9.71 -3.41
N LYS A 176 9.26 9.03 -4.32
CA LYS A 176 8.23 9.69 -5.15
C LYS A 176 6.82 9.12 -4.99
N VAL A 177 6.65 7.91 -4.44
CA VAL A 177 5.35 7.20 -4.37
C VAL A 177 4.94 6.90 -2.92
N PHE A 178 5.58 7.55 -1.95
CA PHE A 178 5.42 7.26 -0.53
C PHE A 178 4.17 7.92 0.09
N ILE A 179 4.29 8.57 1.25
CA ILE A 179 3.15 9.07 2.03
C ILE A 179 2.51 10.31 1.40
N ILE A 180 3.33 11.27 0.97
CA ILE A 180 2.88 12.53 0.36
C ILE A 180 3.33 12.51 -1.10
N ARG A 181 2.39 12.74 -2.00
CA ARG A 181 2.59 12.62 -3.44
C ARG A 181 2.10 13.88 -4.15
N ASN A 182 2.70 14.20 -5.28
CA ASN A 182 2.25 15.21 -6.22
C ASN A 182 2.43 14.70 -7.66
N GLU A 183 1.80 15.36 -8.61
CA GLU A 183 1.84 15.02 -10.03
C GLU A 183 3.26 14.94 -10.60
N LYS A 184 4.11 15.93 -10.31
CA LYS A 184 5.48 16.00 -10.82
C LYS A 184 6.30 14.77 -10.42
N ASP A 185 6.32 14.46 -9.13
CA ASP A 185 7.11 13.36 -8.59
C ASP A 185 6.56 12.01 -9.05
N LEU A 186 5.23 11.86 -9.11
CA LEU A 186 4.59 10.65 -9.61
C LEU A 186 4.87 10.43 -11.11
N GLN A 187 4.81 11.48 -11.93
CA GLN A 187 5.13 11.40 -13.35
C GLN A 187 6.60 10.98 -13.56
N GLN A 188 7.50 11.54 -12.75
CA GLN A 188 8.90 11.16 -12.80
C GLN A 188 9.14 9.74 -12.28
N ALA A 189 8.38 9.28 -11.28
CA ALA A 189 8.44 7.90 -10.81
C ALA A 189 8.02 6.92 -11.90
N VAL A 190 6.89 7.18 -12.57
CA VAL A 190 6.39 6.35 -13.68
C VAL A 190 7.42 6.27 -14.80
N SER A 191 7.96 7.41 -15.23
CA SER A 191 8.99 7.46 -16.28
C SER A 191 10.24 6.66 -15.91
N THR A 192 10.76 6.83 -14.69
CA THR A 192 11.91 6.05 -14.19
C THR A 192 11.59 4.55 -14.13
N LEU A 193 10.40 4.17 -13.66
CA LEU A 193 10.02 2.77 -13.55
C LEU A 193 9.80 2.10 -14.92
N GLN A 194 9.32 2.83 -15.93
CA GLN A 194 9.24 2.35 -17.31
C GLN A 194 10.64 2.06 -17.87
N GLU A 195 11.59 2.98 -17.69
CA GLU A 195 12.99 2.78 -18.07
C GLU A 195 13.58 1.53 -17.38
N LEU A 196 13.41 1.42 -16.06
CA LEU A 196 13.91 0.29 -15.29
C LEU A 196 13.23 -1.02 -15.70
N TYR A 197 11.94 -1.00 -16.06
CA TYR A 197 11.24 -2.17 -16.60
C TYR A 197 11.88 -2.63 -17.91
N GLN A 198 12.13 -1.73 -18.86
CA GLN A 198 12.82 -2.07 -20.11
C GLN A 198 14.22 -2.62 -19.88
N ARG A 199 14.98 -2.04 -18.95
CA ARG A 199 16.31 -2.54 -18.56
C ARG A 199 16.24 -3.90 -17.88
N SER A 200 15.17 -4.19 -17.13
CA SER A 200 14.96 -5.49 -16.50
C SER A 200 14.69 -6.63 -17.49
N LEU A 201 14.31 -6.31 -18.73
CA LEU A 201 14.19 -7.30 -19.81
C LEU A 201 15.56 -7.71 -20.40
N LYS A 202 16.62 -6.95 -20.07
CA LYS A 202 18.00 -7.15 -20.54
C LYS A 202 18.93 -7.67 -19.43
N LEU A 203 18.36 -8.32 -18.42
CA LEU A 203 19.11 -8.94 -17.34
C LEU A 203 19.93 -10.14 -17.84
N GLY A 204 21.08 -10.35 -17.21
CA GLY A 204 21.89 -11.55 -17.35
C GLY A 204 22.52 -11.90 -16.01
N LEU A 205 22.71 -13.20 -15.75
CA LEU A 205 23.32 -13.65 -14.50
C LEU A 205 24.84 -13.50 -14.54
N SER A 206 25.41 -13.20 -13.37
CA SER A 206 26.86 -13.26 -13.14
C SER A 206 27.27 -14.67 -12.69
N SER A 207 26.35 -15.39 -12.03
CA SER A 207 26.50 -16.78 -11.62
C SER A 207 26.11 -17.77 -12.72
N ASN A 208 26.41 -19.05 -12.52
CA ASN A 208 26.10 -20.12 -13.48
C ASN A 208 24.60 -20.52 -13.49
N GLY A 209 23.77 -19.98 -12.60
CA GLY A 209 22.33 -20.26 -12.53
C GLY A 209 21.92 -21.70 -12.18
N VAL A 210 22.85 -22.57 -11.79
CA VAL A 210 22.57 -23.99 -11.49
C VAL A 210 22.13 -24.16 -10.03
N GLY A 211 21.11 -25.00 -9.82
CA GLY A 211 20.63 -25.37 -8.48
C GLY A 211 19.92 -24.21 -7.75
N ALA A 212 20.05 -24.17 -6.43
CA ALA A 212 19.43 -23.14 -5.59
C ALA A 212 20.18 -21.81 -5.73
N ASN A 213 19.87 -21.06 -6.80
CA ASN A 213 20.55 -19.83 -7.14
C ASN A 213 19.72 -18.56 -6.80
N PRO A 214 20.15 -17.75 -5.82
CA PRO A 214 19.41 -16.55 -5.42
C PRO A 214 19.41 -15.43 -6.48
N GLU A 215 20.46 -15.34 -7.30
CA GLU A 215 20.53 -14.35 -8.38
C GLU A 215 19.50 -14.66 -9.47
N LEU A 216 19.37 -15.93 -9.86
CA LEU A 216 18.32 -16.39 -10.78
C LEU A 216 16.93 -16.10 -10.21
N GLY A 217 16.70 -16.43 -8.93
CA GLY A 217 15.44 -16.15 -8.26
C GLY A 217 15.08 -14.66 -8.25
N ALA A 218 16.06 -13.78 -8.01
CA ALA A 218 15.87 -12.34 -8.08
C ALA A 218 15.56 -11.88 -9.53
N ALA A 219 16.31 -12.39 -10.52
CA ALA A 219 16.18 -11.99 -11.92
C ALA A 219 14.81 -12.38 -12.51
N LEU A 220 14.27 -13.54 -12.12
CA LEU A 220 12.93 -13.98 -12.53
C LEU A 220 11.82 -13.12 -11.94
N ARG A 221 12.00 -12.59 -10.72
CA ARG A 221 10.99 -11.80 -10.01
C ARG A 221 10.98 -10.33 -10.41
N LEU A 222 12.15 -9.74 -10.69
CA LEU A 222 12.30 -8.30 -10.83
C LEU A 222 11.39 -7.66 -11.90
N PRO A 223 11.22 -8.23 -13.12
CA PRO A 223 10.28 -7.66 -14.09
C PRO A 223 8.84 -7.62 -13.56
N GLY A 224 8.40 -8.65 -12.81
CA GLY A 224 7.08 -8.66 -12.17
C GLY A 224 6.95 -7.60 -11.07
N MET A 225 8.01 -7.40 -10.27
CA MET A 225 8.04 -6.34 -9.25
C MET A 225 7.92 -4.95 -9.88
N LEU A 226 8.61 -4.70 -11.00
CA LEU A 226 8.55 -3.44 -11.74
C LEU A 226 7.16 -3.20 -12.35
N ARG A 227 6.50 -4.24 -12.88
CA ARG A 227 5.11 -4.15 -13.35
C ARG A 227 4.16 -3.75 -12.22
N LEU A 228 4.31 -4.33 -11.03
CA LEU A 228 3.53 -3.94 -9.86
C LEU A 228 3.83 -2.51 -9.41
N ALA A 229 5.10 -2.10 -9.39
CA ALA A 229 5.51 -0.73 -9.08
C ALA A 229 4.89 0.29 -10.06
N LEU A 230 4.78 -0.07 -11.35
CA LEU A 230 4.10 0.72 -12.36
C LEU A 230 2.58 0.77 -12.13
N CYS A 231 1.93 -0.35 -11.79
CA CYS A 231 0.51 -0.34 -11.40
C CYS A 231 0.24 0.61 -10.22
N ILE A 232 1.13 0.60 -9.21
CA ILE A 232 0.99 1.46 -8.02
C ILE A 232 1.24 2.93 -8.38
N SER A 233 2.35 3.24 -9.05
CA SER A 233 2.74 4.63 -9.35
C SER A 233 1.84 5.26 -10.39
N TYR A 234 1.51 4.56 -11.48
CA TYR A 234 0.59 5.04 -12.50
C TYR A 234 -0.85 5.15 -11.97
N GLY A 235 -1.30 4.18 -11.18
CA GLY A 235 -2.59 4.27 -10.49
C GLY A 235 -2.67 5.48 -9.55
N ALA A 236 -1.57 5.79 -8.84
CA ALA A 236 -1.48 6.97 -7.98
C ALA A 236 -1.43 8.29 -8.77
N LEU A 237 -0.79 8.29 -9.94
CA LEU A 237 -0.72 9.45 -10.84
C LEU A 237 -2.11 9.79 -11.40
N GLN A 238 -2.80 8.79 -11.94
CA GLN A 238 -4.11 8.97 -12.58
C GLN A 238 -5.22 9.27 -11.56
N ARG A 239 -5.10 8.80 -10.31
CA ARG A 239 -6.07 9.07 -9.26
C ARG A 239 -5.87 10.46 -8.65
N GLN A 240 -6.62 11.43 -9.14
CA GLN A 240 -6.53 12.85 -8.75
C GLN A 240 -7.45 13.16 -7.55
N GLU A 241 -7.25 12.46 -6.43
CA GLU A 241 -7.91 12.75 -5.14
C GLU A 241 -7.03 12.34 -3.96
N SER A 242 -7.47 12.63 -2.74
CA SER A 242 -6.87 12.11 -1.51
C SER A 242 -7.87 11.26 -0.72
N ARG A 243 -7.63 9.95 -0.67
CA ARG A 243 -8.49 8.97 0.02
C ARG A 243 -7.66 7.98 0.82
N GLY A 244 -7.98 7.82 2.11
CA GLY A 244 -7.28 6.88 3.00
C GLY A 244 -5.76 7.12 3.06
N SER A 245 -4.95 6.12 2.72
CA SER A 245 -3.49 6.20 2.67
C SER A 245 -2.94 6.89 1.41
N HIS A 246 -3.75 7.01 0.35
CA HIS A 246 -3.41 7.78 -0.83
C HIS A 246 -3.60 9.27 -0.54
N PHE A 247 -2.51 10.04 -0.57
CA PHE A 247 -2.53 11.48 -0.35
C PHE A 247 -1.80 12.20 -1.47
N ARG A 248 -2.55 13.02 -2.19
CA ARG A 248 -2.10 13.92 -3.24
C ARG A 248 -2.15 15.33 -2.68
N GLU A 249 -1.00 15.97 -2.50
CA GLU A 249 -0.95 17.34 -1.95
C GLU A 249 -1.54 18.38 -2.91
N ASP A 250 -1.47 18.10 -4.20
CA ASP A 250 -2.10 18.80 -5.32
C ASP A 250 -3.61 18.50 -5.44
N TYR A 251 -4.09 17.40 -4.87
CA TYR A 251 -5.52 17.04 -4.78
C TYR A 251 -5.88 16.62 -3.34
N PRO A 252 -5.91 17.54 -2.36
CA PRO A 252 -5.91 17.20 -0.93
C PRO A 252 -7.25 16.70 -0.40
N LYS A 253 -8.33 16.86 -1.16
CA LYS A 253 -9.69 16.48 -0.76
C LYS A 253 -10.03 15.07 -1.23
N ARG A 254 -10.91 14.40 -0.48
CA ARG A 254 -11.63 13.21 -0.96
C ARG A 254 -12.68 13.66 -1.97
N ASP A 255 -12.77 12.97 -3.09
CA ASP A 255 -13.74 13.26 -4.15
C ASP A 255 -14.68 12.06 -4.30
N ASP A 256 -15.87 12.15 -3.71
CA ASP A 256 -16.89 11.11 -3.81
C ASP A 256 -17.72 11.19 -5.08
N GLU A 257 -17.68 12.31 -5.82
CA GLU A 257 -18.43 12.47 -7.06
C GLU A 257 -17.73 11.75 -8.21
N ASN A 258 -16.42 12.00 -8.38
CA ASN A 258 -15.66 11.46 -9.50
C ASN A 258 -14.88 10.20 -9.15
N TRP A 259 -14.54 9.99 -7.87
CA TRP A 259 -13.58 8.98 -7.45
C TRP A 259 -14.11 7.97 -6.43
N LEU A 260 -15.42 7.86 -6.24
CA LEU A 260 -16.04 6.76 -5.47
C LEU A 260 -16.03 5.43 -6.25
N LYS A 261 -14.82 5.00 -6.63
CA LYS A 261 -14.51 3.88 -7.51
C LYS A 261 -13.17 3.26 -7.15
N ARG A 262 -13.00 2.00 -7.51
CA ARG A 262 -11.77 1.23 -7.37
C ARG A 262 -10.97 1.30 -8.67
N THR A 263 -9.65 1.44 -8.56
CA THR A 263 -8.75 1.35 -9.72
C THR A 263 -8.46 -0.12 -10.02
N LEU A 264 -8.74 -0.57 -11.24
CA LEU A 264 -8.40 -1.91 -11.74
C LEU A 264 -7.24 -1.77 -12.73
N ALA A 265 -6.12 -2.44 -12.48
CA ALA A 265 -4.95 -2.40 -13.35
C ALA A 265 -4.83 -3.73 -14.10
N TYR A 266 -4.82 -3.65 -15.44
CA TYR A 266 -4.59 -4.78 -16.33
C TYR A 266 -3.31 -4.54 -17.09
N TRP A 267 -2.51 -5.57 -17.26
CA TRP A 267 -1.33 -5.46 -18.11
C TRP A 267 -1.68 -5.94 -19.52
N PRO A 268 -1.50 -5.10 -20.57
CA PRO A 268 -1.81 -5.50 -21.93
C PRO A 268 -1.05 -6.76 -22.35
N GLN A 269 -1.71 -7.61 -23.14
CA GLN A 269 -1.04 -8.74 -23.80
C GLN A 269 -0.34 -8.25 -25.07
N GLY A 270 0.89 -8.70 -25.30
CA GLY A 270 1.69 -8.34 -26.48
C GLY A 270 3.08 -7.83 -26.14
N GLU A 271 3.98 -7.88 -27.12
CA GLU A 271 5.32 -7.31 -27.00
C GLU A 271 5.25 -5.78 -26.93
N GLY A 272 6.12 -5.18 -26.11
CA GLY A 272 6.24 -3.73 -25.99
C GLY A 272 5.36 -3.06 -24.94
N ALA A 273 4.40 -3.77 -24.30
CA ALA A 273 3.61 -3.20 -23.22
C ALA A 273 4.48 -2.85 -21.99
N ASP A 274 4.58 -1.56 -21.70
CA ASP A 274 5.45 -0.99 -20.66
C ASP A 274 4.69 -0.21 -19.58
N LEU A 275 3.37 -0.10 -19.70
CA LEU A 275 2.49 0.58 -18.77
C LEU A 275 1.17 -0.21 -18.62
N PRO A 276 0.54 -0.25 -17.43
CA PRO A 276 -0.74 -0.92 -17.26
C PRO A 276 -1.89 -0.09 -17.83
N THR A 277 -2.89 -0.78 -18.39
CA THR A 277 -4.21 -0.20 -18.69
C THR A 277 -5.01 -0.11 -17.41
N LEU A 278 -5.52 1.09 -17.11
CA LEU A 278 -6.39 1.30 -15.96
C LEU A 278 -7.85 1.32 -16.38
N GLN A 279 -8.68 0.64 -15.59
CA GLN A 279 -10.13 0.73 -15.61
C GLN A 279 -10.61 1.10 -14.21
N TYR A 280 -11.88 1.49 -14.08
CA TYR A 280 -12.45 1.86 -12.80
C TYR A 280 -13.78 1.15 -12.55
N GLU A 281 -13.92 0.57 -11.37
CA GLU A 281 -15.12 -0.12 -10.91
C GLU A 281 -15.82 0.75 -9.84
N PRO A 282 -17.03 1.26 -10.09
CA PRO A 282 -17.78 2.01 -9.09
C PRO A 282 -18.00 1.20 -7.80
N VAL A 283 -17.94 1.87 -6.65
CA VAL A 283 -18.25 1.22 -5.37
C VAL A 283 -19.76 1.15 -5.18
N LYS A 284 -20.27 -0.02 -4.81
CA LYS A 284 -21.68 -0.18 -4.40
C LYS A 284 -21.82 0.19 -2.93
N ILE A 285 -22.62 1.22 -2.64
CA ILE A 285 -23.00 1.58 -1.27
C ILE A 285 -24.17 0.69 -0.84
N THR A 286 -24.01 -0.03 0.27
CA THR A 286 -25.01 -0.99 0.75
C THR A 286 -25.70 -0.51 2.03
N GLU A 287 -24.92 -0.09 3.03
CA GLU A 287 -25.44 0.16 4.38
C GLU A 287 -25.13 1.58 4.87
N LEU A 288 -23.85 1.97 4.86
CA LEU A 288 -23.42 3.27 5.37
C LEU A 288 -23.08 4.24 4.22
N PRO A 289 -23.76 5.39 4.10
CA PRO A 289 -23.44 6.39 3.08
C PRO A 289 -22.07 7.06 3.34
N PRO A 290 -21.39 7.59 2.31
CA PRO A 290 -20.15 8.33 2.50
C PRO A 290 -20.33 9.51 3.46
N GLY A 291 -19.49 9.59 4.48
CA GLY A 291 -19.50 10.65 5.49
C GLY A 291 -18.09 11.01 5.95
N ASP A 292 -17.99 11.81 7.02
CA ASP A 292 -16.69 12.03 7.65
C ASP A 292 -16.17 10.73 8.29
N ARG A 293 -14.86 10.53 8.20
CA ARG A 293 -14.20 9.30 8.66
C ARG A 293 -13.74 9.37 10.13
N GLY A 294 -13.97 10.50 10.81
CA GLY A 294 -13.65 10.71 12.22
C GLY A 294 -12.18 11.03 12.53
N TYR A 295 -11.30 11.10 11.52
CA TYR A 295 -9.89 11.46 11.72
C TYR A 295 -9.30 12.30 10.58
N GLY A 296 -8.27 13.08 10.92
CA GLY A 296 -7.59 14.01 10.01
C GLY A 296 -8.13 15.43 10.10
N GLU A 297 -7.74 16.28 9.14
CA GLU A 297 -8.04 17.73 9.19
C GLU A 297 -9.53 18.05 9.07
N SER A 298 -10.31 17.19 8.41
CA SER A 298 -11.77 17.28 8.32
C SER A 298 -12.43 17.16 9.70
N ALA A 299 -11.96 16.20 10.52
CA ALA A 299 -12.47 15.97 11.87
C ALA A 299 -12.14 17.12 12.83
N VAL A 300 -10.96 17.76 12.66
CA VAL A 300 -10.58 18.94 13.44
C VAL A 300 -11.49 20.13 13.12
N LYS A 301 -11.81 20.38 11.85
CA LYS A 301 -12.75 21.44 11.47
C LYS A 301 -14.17 21.16 11.98
N ALA A 302 -14.61 19.91 11.93
CA ALA A 302 -15.92 19.52 12.46
C ALA A 302 -15.99 19.67 13.99
N ALA A 303 -14.94 19.27 14.72
CA ALA A 303 -14.84 19.45 16.17
C ALA A 303 -14.80 20.93 16.56
N LEU A 304 -13.97 21.74 15.90
CA LEU A 304 -13.90 23.19 16.13
C LEU A 304 -15.22 23.91 15.79
N ALA A 305 -15.94 23.45 14.76
CA ALA A 305 -17.26 23.98 14.41
C ALA A 305 -18.36 23.55 15.40
N ALA A 306 -18.23 22.37 16.03
CA ALA A 306 -19.12 21.91 17.09
C ALA A 306 -18.88 22.69 18.40
N ASP A 307 -17.61 22.91 18.77
CA ASP A 307 -17.24 23.71 19.94
C ASP A 307 -17.63 25.19 19.77
N GLY A 308 -17.52 25.74 18.56
CA GLY A 308 -17.97 27.11 18.25
C GLY A 308 -19.47 27.32 18.33
N LYS A 309 -20.29 26.26 18.29
CA LYS A 309 -21.75 26.32 18.51
C LYS A 309 -22.17 26.19 19.98
N ALA A 310 -21.27 25.74 20.87
CA ALA A 310 -21.54 25.63 22.30
C ALA A 310 -21.38 26.97 23.07
N ALA A 311 -20.88 28.02 22.41
CA ALA A 311 -20.68 29.35 22.98
C ALA A 311 -21.63 30.39 22.36
N GLN A 312 -22.93 30.22 22.53
CA GLN A 312 -23.87 31.36 22.50
C GLN A 312 -24.53 31.46 23.87
N PRO A 313 -24.30 32.55 24.64
CA PRO A 313 -25.03 32.77 25.88
C PRO A 313 -26.50 32.98 25.54
N ALA A 314 -27.38 32.25 26.22
CA ALA A 314 -28.82 32.45 26.17
C ALA A 314 -29.14 33.93 26.46
N SER A 315 -29.76 34.61 25.51
CA SER A 315 -30.34 35.93 25.74
C SER A 315 -31.53 35.79 26.68
N ALA A 316 -31.40 36.32 27.90
CA ALA A 316 -32.49 36.45 28.84
C ALA A 316 -33.57 37.39 28.28
N PRO A 317 -34.87 37.11 28.48
CA PRO A 317 -35.93 38.02 28.04
C PRO A 317 -35.97 39.25 28.94
N VAL A 318 -35.92 40.43 28.33
CA VAL A 318 -36.11 41.72 29.00
C VAL A 318 -37.57 41.82 29.44
N ALA A 319 -37.81 41.87 30.76
CA ALA A 319 -39.12 42.13 31.34
C ALA A 319 -39.50 43.60 31.12
N ALA A 320 -40.58 43.85 30.38
CA ALA A 320 -41.21 45.16 30.28
C ALA A 320 -42.03 45.45 31.54
N ALA A 321 -41.58 46.43 32.34
CA ALA A 321 -42.35 46.97 33.44
C ALA A 321 -43.43 47.92 32.91
N THR A 322 -44.70 47.50 32.95
CA THR A 322 -45.86 48.40 32.87
C THR A 322 -46.32 48.76 34.27
N ALA A 323 -46.12 50.02 34.65
CA ALA A 323 -46.79 50.67 35.77
C ALA A 323 -48.21 51.09 35.38
N LYS A 324 -49.21 50.76 36.20
CA LYS A 324 -50.43 51.58 36.41
C LYS A 324 -51.24 51.14 37.65
N LYS A 325 -51.19 52.02 38.66
CA LYS A 325 -52.29 52.54 39.51
C LYS A 325 -53.34 51.55 40.07
N SER A 326 -53.33 51.39 41.39
CA SER A 326 -54.31 51.98 42.33
C SER A 326 -53.76 51.91 43.75
#